data_AF-A0A9P5PHM4-F1
#
_entry.id   AF-A0A9P5PHM4-F1
#
_cell.length_a   1.000
_cell.length_b   1.000
_cell.length_c   1.000
_cell.angle_alpha   90.00
_cell.angle_beta   90.00
_cell.angle_gamma   90.00
#
_symmetry.space_group_name_H-M   'P 1'
#
loop_
_entity.id
_entity.type
_entity.pdbx_description
1 polymer ?
#
loop_
_entity_poly.entity_id
_entity_poly.type
_entity_poly.pdbx_seq_one_letter_code
_entity_poly.pdbx_strand_id
1 'polypeptide(L)'
;MKNERMLLNTLLAAIHKTDPDIILGHDFLGVSLDVLLHRMRDLKADHWSRIGRFRRSAWPRIGKQGTNIRFLSGRMLCDLSSDAAKEYGFSLGIRPSMEVALNETSSWGKEGVVKAEPIKDDPEALKDAPKGKGGKKDKYKGGLVLDPRKGLWNSYVLVMDFNSLYPSIIQEYNIDFTTIDKSEVGEIDPLVFVQAGEEGQLALPGSEAPQGVLPRIIATLVNRRKQVKSLMKDRSAAAAQLLQWDIKQKAYKLTANTLRISSEFATTTPPQNGGYSIN
;
A
#
# COMPACT_ATOMS: atom_id res chain seq x y z
N MET A 1 -15.61 -1.36 41.02
CA MET A 1 -15.71 -1.79 39.60
C MET A 1 -17.13 -1.74 38.98
N LYS A 2 -18.24 -1.60 39.73
CA LYS A 2 -19.59 -1.44 39.13
C LYS A 2 -19.69 -0.24 38.17
N ASN A 3 -18.99 0.86 38.48
CA ASN A 3 -19.04 2.10 37.70
C ASN A 3 -18.42 1.96 36.30
N GLU A 4 -17.42 1.10 36.12
CA GLU A 4 -16.75 0.95 34.84
C GLU A 4 -17.56 0.11 33.85
N ARG A 5 -18.24 -0.96 34.33
CA ARG A 5 -19.21 -1.68 33.49
C ARG A 5 -20.31 -0.75 33.00
N MET A 6 -20.82 0.14 33.86
CA MET A 6 -21.80 1.15 33.48
C MET A 6 -21.24 2.13 32.44
N LEU A 7 -19.98 2.56 32.58
CA LEU A 7 -19.31 3.42 31.62
C LEU A 7 -19.16 2.75 30.25
N LEU A 8 -18.73 1.49 30.20
CA LEU A 8 -18.63 0.72 28.96
C LEU A 8 -19.99 0.55 28.28
N ASN A 9 -21.03 0.21 29.05
CA ASN A 9 -22.39 0.10 28.53
C ASN A 9 -22.91 1.44 28.00
N THR A 10 -22.60 2.55 28.68
CA THR A 10 -22.98 3.90 28.25
C THR A 10 -22.26 4.28 26.96
N LEU A 11 -20.97 3.97 26.85
CA LEU A 11 -20.19 4.17 25.62
C LEU A 11 -20.78 3.36 24.44
N LEU A 12 -21.08 2.08 24.64
CA LEU A 12 -21.69 1.23 23.62
C LEU A 12 -23.08 1.72 23.21
N ALA A 13 -23.87 2.23 24.17
CA ALA A 13 -25.15 2.85 23.89
C ALA A 13 -24.99 4.15 23.10
N ALA A 14 -24.00 4.97 23.43
CA ALA A 14 -23.68 6.19 22.70
C ALA A 14 -23.28 5.87 21.25
N ILE A 15 -22.33 4.95 21.04
CA ILE A 15 -21.90 4.51 19.69
C ILE A 15 -23.09 4.01 18.89
N HIS A 16 -23.96 3.19 19.48
CA HIS A 16 -25.14 2.68 18.79
C HIS A 16 -26.15 3.77 18.43
N LYS A 17 -26.36 4.75 19.33
CA LYS A 17 -27.27 5.87 19.11
C LYS A 17 -26.74 6.83 18.04
N THR A 18 -25.45 7.11 18.03
CA THR A 18 -24.81 8.00 17.05
C THR A 18 -24.56 7.32 15.71
N ASP A 19 -24.49 5.99 15.69
CA ASP A 19 -24.18 5.13 14.55
C ASP A 19 -23.09 5.66 13.58
N PRO A 20 -21.86 5.92 14.07
CA PRO A 20 -20.84 6.55 13.25
C PRO A 20 -20.39 5.65 12.09
N ASP A 21 -20.18 6.24 10.91
CA ASP A 21 -19.52 5.59 9.77
C ASP A 21 -18.02 5.43 10.00
N ILE A 22 -17.40 6.43 10.64
CA ILE A 22 -15.96 6.49 10.93
C ILE A 22 -15.74 6.66 12.42
N ILE A 23 -14.92 5.78 13.00
CA ILE A 23 -14.34 5.96 14.33
C ILE A 23 -12.98 6.61 14.15
N LEU A 24 -12.77 7.74 14.83
CA LEU A 24 -11.49 8.42 14.89
C LEU A 24 -10.81 8.08 16.22
N GLY A 25 -9.53 7.73 16.17
CA GLY A 25 -8.74 7.46 17.36
C GLY A 25 -7.27 7.76 17.14
N HIS A 26 -6.50 7.77 18.22
CA HIS A 26 -5.03 7.87 18.18
C HIS A 26 -4.44 6.67 18.91
N ASP A 27 -3.65 5.88 18.20
CA ASP A 27 -3.13 4.60 18.67
C ASP A 27 -4.25 3.66 19.16
N PHE A 28 -5.33 3.68 18.39
CA PHE A 28 -6.55 2.94 18.71
C PHE A 28 -6.40 1.46 18.41
N LEU A 29 -5.90 1.10 17.21
CA LEU A 29 -5.57 -0.31 16.91
C LEU A 29 -4.37 -0.79 17.71
N GLY A 30 -3.44 0.13 18.00
CA GLY A 30 -2.24 -0.16 18.75
C GLY A 30 -2.58 -0.56 20.17
N VAL A 31 -3.28 0.28 20.95
CA VAL A 31 -3.43 0.00 22.39
C VAL A 31 -4.89 0.00 22.82
N SER A 32 -5.64 1.04 22.44
CA SER A 32 -6.92 1.34 23.07
C SER A 32 -8.00 0.30 22.78
N LEU A 33 -8.09 -0.22 21.56
CA LEU A 33 -9.08 -1.21 21.17
C LEU A 33 -8.90 -2.51 21.95
N ASP A 34 -7.66 -2.97 22.09
CA ASP A 34 -7.38 -4.24 22.79
C ASP A 34 -7.69 -4.13 24.28
N VAL A 35 -7.29 -3.03 24.91
CA VAL A 35 -7.66 -2.73 26.30
C VAL A 35 -9.19 -2.72 26.42
N LEU A 36 -9.89 -1.99 25.55
CA LEU A 36 -11.35 -1.91 25.61
C LEU A 36 -12.03 -3.28 25.45
N LEU A 37 -11.58 -4.10 24.50
CA LEU A 37 -12.09 -5.45 24.27
C LEU A 37 -11.88 -6.37 25.47
N HIS A 38 -10.68 -6.35 26.07
CA HIS A 38 -10.39 -7.11 27.28
C HIS A 38 -11.24 -6.65 28.46
N ARG A 39 -11.34 -5.35 28.71
CA ARG A 39 -12.17 -4.79 29.80
C ARG A 39 -13.65 -5.13 29.63
N MET A 40 -14.20 -5.01 28.41
CA MET A 40 -15.59 -5.39 28.13
C MET A 40 -15.85 -6.87 28.38
N ARG A 41 -14.91 -7.75 28.03
CA ARG A 41 -15.04 -9.19 28.28
C ARG A 41 -15.00 -9.52 29.77
N ASP A 42 -14.02 -8.99 30.48
CA ASP A 42 -13.78 -9.32 31.89
C ASP A 42 -14.90 -8.77 32.79
N LEU A 43 -15.41 -7.57 32.48
CA LEU A 43 -16.53 -6.94 33.19
C LEU A 43 -17.91 -7.39 32.70
N LYS A 44 -17.98 -8.25 31.66
CA LYS A 44 -19.22 -8.73 31.03
C LYS A 44 -20.14 -7.58 30.62
N ALA A 45 -19.60 -6.66 29.81
CA ALA A 45 -20.36 -5.54 29.26
C ALA A 45 -21.54 -6.04 28.40
N ASP A 46 -22.67 -5.37 28.54
CA ASP A 46 -23.90 -5.72 27.85
C ASP A 46 -23.84 -5.20 26.41
N HIS A 47 -24.26 -6.02 25.45
CA HIS A 47 -24.29 -5.65 24.02
C HIS A 47 -22.93 -5.19 23.44
N TRP A 48 -21.83 -5.81 23.84
CA TRP A 48 -20.47 -5.55 23.33
C TRP A 48 -20.35 -5.47 21.80
N SER A 49 -21.19 -6.17 21.05
CA SER A 49 -21.18 -6.16 19.58
C SER A 49 -21.58 -4.81 18.96
N ARG A 50 -22.15 -3.89 19.75
CA ARG A 50 -22.47 -2.50 19.34
C ARG A 50 -21.24 -1.66 19.00
N ILE A 51 -20.03 -2.11 19.37
CA ILE A 51 -18.79 -1.47 18.94
C ILE A 51 -18.61 -1.53 17.41
N GLY A 52 -19.12 -2.58 16.77
CA GLY A 52 -19.28 -2.67 15.31
C GLY A 52 -20.72 -2.38 14.89
N ARG A 53 -21.08 -2.67 13.64
CA ARG A 53 -22.49 -2.64 13.19
C ARG A 53 -23.18 -4.00 13.27
N PHE A 54 -22.40 -5.08 13.17
CA PHE A 54 -22.97 -6.43 13.16
C PHE A 54 -23.25 -6.93 14.57
N ARG A 55 -24.51 -7.30 14.81
CA ARG A 55 -24.92 -7.99 16.04
C ARG A 55 -24.30 -9.38 16.07
N ARG A 56 -23.64 -9.71 17.18
CA ARG A 56 -23.00 -11.01 17.40
C ARG A 56 -23.46 -11.57 18.74
N SER A 57 -23.79 -12.86 18.74
CA SER A 57 -24.21 -13.61 19.93
C SER A 57 -23.03 -14.11 20.77
N ALA A 58 -21.94 -14.50 20.12
CA ALA A 58 -20.74 -15.04 20.75
C ALA A 58 -19.52 -14.14 20.54
N TRP A 59 -18.63 -14.08 21.53
CA TRP A 59 -17.37 -13.36 21.46
C TRP A 59 -16.40 -14.06 20.49
N PRO A 60 -15.89 -13.37 19.45
CA PRO A 60 -14.74 -13.84 18.69
C PRO A 60 -13.51 -13.92 19.60
N ARG A 61 -12.53 -14.75 19.22
CA ARG A 61 -11.22 -14.75 19.87
C ARG A 61 -10.62 -13.35 19.78
N ILE A 62 -10.04 -12.84 20.87
CA ILE A 62 -9.23 -11.61 20.83
C ILE A 62 -7.83 -12.03 20.38
N GLY A 63 -7.39 -11.49 19.24
CA GLY A 63 -6.08 -11.75 18.64
C GLY A 63 -4.98 -10.92 19.28
N LYS A 64 -3.79 -10.94 18.66
CA LYS A 64 -2.66 -10.11 19.08
C LYS A 64 -2.95 -8.63 18.83
N GLN A 65 -2.18 -7.79 19.49
CA GLN A 65 -2.26 -6.34 19.35
C GLN A 65 -2.27 -5.91 17.88
N GLY A 66 -3.17 -5.00 17.51
CA GLY A 66 -3.33 -4.54 16.12
C GLY A 66 -4.11 -5.45 15.17
N THR A 67 -4.49 -6.68 15.56
CA THR A 67 -5.22 -7.62 14.68
C THR A 67 -6.73 -7.65 14.89
N ASN A 68 -7.24 -6.86 15.85
CA ASN A 68 -8.62 -6.93 16.31
C ASN A 68 -9.61 -6.01 15.56
N ILE A 69 -9.22 -5.49 14.40
CA ILE A 69 -10.08 -4.61 13.58
C ILE A 69 -11.43 -5.24 13.19
N ARG A 70 -11.50 -6.58 13.12
CA ARG A 70 -12.74 -7.35 12.88
C ARG A 70 -13.85 -7.14 13.90
N PHE A 71 -13.57 -6.55 15.06
CA PHE A 71 -14.60 -6.19 16.03
C PHE A 71 -15.37 -4.93 15.62
N LEU A 72 -14.76 -4.08 14.81
CA LEU A 72 -15.35 -2.84 14.30
C LEU A 72 -16.06 -3.04 12.96
N SER A 73 -16.29 -4.28 12.51
CA SER A 73 -16.90 -4.56 11.20
C SER A 73 -18.17 -3.73 10.97
N GLY A 74 -18.21 -3.06 9.81
CA GLY A 74 -19.26 -2.12 9.44
C GLY A 74 -18.98 -0.67 9.87
N ARG A 75 -17.91 -0.39 10.60
CA ARG A 75 -17.43 0.96 10.90
C ARG A 75 -15.99 1.09 10.40
N MET A 76 -15.68 2.17 9.70
CA MET A 76 -14.31 2.46 9.29
C MET A 76 -13.54 3.00 10.50
N LEU A 77 -12.28 2.61 10.64
CA LEU A 77 -11.41 3.16 11.66
C LEU A 77 -10.34 4.01 10.99
N CYS A 78 -10.24 5.27 11.40
CA CYS A 78 -9.17 6.16 11.02
C CYS A 78 -8.32 6.41 12.27
N ASP A 79 -7.12 5.83 12.25
CA ASP A 79 -6.15 5.91 13.35
C ASP A 79 -5.08 6.95 13.02
N LEU A 80 -5.01 8.00 13.85
CA LEU A 80 -4.12 9.14 13.69
C LEU A 80 -2.66 8.81 14.05
N SER A 81 -2.37 7.67 14.67
CA SER A 81 -0.99 7.23 14.94
C SER A 81 -0.39 6.38 13.80
N SER A 82 -1.19 6.05 12.77
CA SER A 82 -0.75 5.26 11.62
C SER A 82 0.45 5.92 10.93
N ASP A 83 1.34 5.13 10.31
CA ASP A 83 2.52 5.65 9.61
C ASP A 83 2.16 6.64 8.49
N ALA A 84 0.95 6.53 7.93
CA ALA A 84 0.42 7.50 6.98
C ALA A 84 0.03 8.84 7.62
N ALA A 85 -0.26 8.89 8.92
CA ALA A 85 -0.47 10.12 9.68
C ALA A 85 0.85 10.66 10.27
N LYS A 86 1.84 9.79 10.55
CA LYS A 86 3.20 10.22 10.90
C LYS A 86 3.91 10.93 9.75
N GLU A 87 3.67 10.52 8.50
CA GLU A 87 4.19 11.20 7.30
C GLU A 87 3.75 12.67 7.24
N TYR A 88 2.63 13.03 7.89
CA TYR A 88 2.11 14.40 8.00
C TYR A 88 2.25 15.01 9.41
N GLY A 89 3.00 14.37 10.34
CA GLY A 89 3.39 14.99 11.61
C GLY A 89 2.39 14.91 12.78
N PHE A 90 1.42 13.98 12.78
CA PHE A 90 0.45 13.83 13.88
C PHE A 90 1.00 13.15 15.14
N SER A 91 2.06 13.70 15.76
CA SER A 91 2.48 13.30 17.11
C SER A 91 1.87 14.25 18.14
N LEU A 92 1.23 13.71 19.18
CA LEU A 92 0.53 14.48 20.24
C LEU A 92 1.42 15.51 20.99
N GLY A 93 2.75 15.46 20.82
CA GLY A 93 3.70 16.42 21.40
C GLY A 93 3.94 17.68 20.58
N ILE A 94 3.39 17.76 19.36
CA ILE A 94 3.50 18.94 18.47
C ILE A 94 2.09 19.45 18.25
N ARG A 95 1.86 20.74 18.58
CA ARG A 95 0.55 21.40 18.46
C ARG A 95 -0.12 21.08 17.11
N PRO A 96 -1.36 20.55 17.07
CA PRO A 96 -2.00 20.25 15.81
C PRO A 96 -2.62 21.54 15.25
N SER A 97 -1.83 22.25 14.45
CA SER A 97 -2.41 23.13 13.44
C SER A 97 -2.74 22.27 12.21
N MET A 98 -4.03 21.90 12.14
CA MET A 98 -4.76 21.46 10.96
C MET A 98 -4.57 20.03 10.44
N GLU A 99 -5.73 19.46 10.04
CA GLU A 99 -5.96 18.63 8.84
C GLU A 99 -6.27 17.15 9.03
N VAL A 100 -7.30 16.67 8.33
CA VAL A 100 -7.82 15.30 8.38
C VAL A 100 -7.64 14.69 6.99
N ALA A 101 -6.79 13.67 6.87
CA ALA A 101 -6.65 12.87 5.66
C ALA A 101 -7.39 11.53 5.84
N LEU A 102 -8.39 11.27 4.99
CA LEU A 102 -9.06 9.98 4.90
C LEU A 102 -8.17 9.01 4.12
N ASN A 103 -7.73 7.93 4.76
CA ASN A 103 -6.99 6.84 4.12
C ASN A 103 -7.90 5.65 3.83
N GLU A 104 -8.15 5.38 2.55
CA GLU A 104 -8.42 4.03 2.06
C GLU A 104 -7.08 3.39 1.67
N THR A 105 -6.43 2.74 2.63
CA THR A 105 -5.38 1.77 2.32
C THR A 105 -5.61 0.54 3.16
N SER A 106 -6.08 -0.53 2.51
CA SER A 106 -6.16 -1.87 3.06
C SER A 106 -4.80 -2.30 3.61
N SER A 107 -4.80 -2.76 4.86
CA SER A 107 -3.69 -3.37 5.59
C SER A 107 -3.07 -4.53 4.81
N TRP A 108 -2.05 -4.26 3.99
CA TRP A 108 -1.09 -5.24 3.50
C TRP A 108 0.31 -4.66 3.63
N GLY A 109 1.20 -5.45 4.24
CA GLY A 109 2.33 -4.97 5.04
C GLY A 109 3.43 -4.26 4.26
N LYS A 110 3.93 -3.17 4.83
CA LYS A 110 5.30 -2.71 4.62
C LYS A 110 6.19 -3.51 5.59
N GLU A 111 6.81 -4.60 5.12
CA GLU A 111 7.92 -5.21 5.85
C GLU A 111 9.10 -4.21 5.92
N GLY A 112 9.72 -4.16 7.10
CA GLY A 112 10.59 -3.08 7.56
C GLY A 112 11.79 -2.76 6.68
N VAL A 113 11.96 -1.47 6.41
CA VAL A 113 13.22 -0.91 5.91
C VAL A 113 14.21 -0.87 7.07
N VAL A 114 15.14 -1.82 7.08
CA VAL A 114 16.31 -1.79 7.97
C VAL A 114 17.21 -0.65 7.53
N LYS A 115 17.42 0.35 8.39
CA LYS A 115 18.45 1.39 8.20
C LYS A 115 19.83 0.73 8.27
N ALA A 116 20.62 0.84 7.20
CA ALA A 116 22.04 0.55 7.24
C ALA A 116 22.80 1.82 7.66
N GLU A 117 23.58 1.74 8.73
CA GLU A 117 24.53 2.79 9.14
C GLU A 117 25.79 2.77 8.27
N PRO A 118 26.49 3.92 8.10
CA PRO A 118 27.63 4.02 7.20
C PRO A 118 28.88 3.36 7.80
N ILE A 119 29.46 2.41 7.07
CA ILE A 119 30.77 1.81 7.37
C ILE A 119 31.86 2.76 6.89
N LYS A 120 32.82 3.08 7.77
CA LYS A 120 33.98 3.95 7.49
C LYS A 120 35.00 3.20 6.60
N ASP A 121 35.56 3.92 5.64
CA ASP A 121 36.59 3.47 4.70
C ASP A 121 37.92 3.16 5.40
N ASP A 122 38.42 1.92 5.29
CA ASP A 122 39.84 1.57 5.47
C ASP A 122 40.18 0.37 4.54
N PRO A 123 41.21 0.42 3.65
CA PRO A 123 41.28 -0.47 2.48
C PRO A 123 42.04 -1.80 2.67
N GLU A 124 42.55 -2.16 3.85
CA GLU A 124 43.44 -3.34 4.00
C GLU A 124 43.03 -4.38 5.05
N ALA A 125 41.82 -4.94 4.95
CA ALA A 125 41.48 -6.14 5.73
C ALA A 125 40.45 -7.04 5.01
N LEU A 126 40.83 -7.65 3.88
CA LEU A 126 40.20 -8.89 3.41
C LEU A 126 41.02 -10.09 3.90
N LYS A 127 40.52 -10.75 4.95
CA LYS A 127 40.39 -12.22 5.04
C LYS A 127 39.78 -12.59 6.39
N ASP A 128 38.75 -13.43 6.32
CA ASP A 128 38.07 -14.14 7.40
C ASP A 128 37.06 -13.37 8.26
N ALA A 129 35.85 -13.20 7.72
CA ALA A 129 34.63 -12.96 8.50
C ALA A 129 33.54 -14.01 8.16
N PRO A 130 32.79 -14.52 9.15
CA PRO A 130 31.88 -15.66 8.99
C PRO A 130 30.62 -15.29 8.21
N LYS A 131 30.14 -16.24 7.38
CA LYS A 131 28.93 -16.14 6.55
C LYS A 131 27.70 -15.70 7.36
N GLY A 132 27.31 -14.43 7.22
CA GLY A 132 26.06 -13.89 7.70
C GLY A 132 24.85 -14.54 7.02
N LYS A 133 23.81 -14.82 7.83
CA LYS A 133 22.54 -15.45 7.44
C LYS A 133 21.96 -14.82 6.17
N GLY A 134 21.66 -15.68 5.20
CA GLY A 134 21.13 -15.28 3.89
C GLY A 134 19.86 -14.43 4.00
N GLY A 135 19.95 -13.18 3.52
CA GLY A 135 18.78 -12.42 3.12
C GLY A 135 18.06 -13.17 2.00
N LYS A 136 16.72 -13.08 1.96
CA LYS A 136 15.93 -13.54 0.81
C LYS A 136 16.55 -12.93 -0.44
N LYS A 137 17.09 -13.76 -1.35
CA LYS A 137 17.56 -13.30 -2.65
C LYS A 137 16.39 -12.65 -3.39
N ASP A 138 16.64 -11.51 -4.01
CA ASP A 138 15.66 -10.87 -4.88
C ASP A 138 15.30 -11.83 -6.02
N LYS A 139 13.99 -12.04 -6.20
CA LYS A 139 13.46 -12.97 -7.20
C LYS A 139 13.53 -12.43 -8.64
N TYR A 140 13.91 -11.17 -8.82
CA TYR A 140 13.93 -10.46 -10.11
C TYR A 140 14.95 -9.32 -10.06
N LYS A 141 15.52 -8.94 -11.21
CA LYS A 141 16.37 -7.76 -11.33
C LYS A 141 15.53 -6.49 -11.25
N GLY A 142 16.01 -5.51 -10.50
CA GLY A 142 15.38 -4.19 -10.35
C GLY A 142 15.79 -3.20 -11.44
N GLY A 143 15.61 -1.90 -11.17
CA GLY A 143 16.04 -0.82 -12.07
C GLY A 143 17.57 -0.75 -12.21
N LEU A 144 18.03 -0.32 -13.38
CA LEU A 144 19.45 -0.06 -13.63
C LEU A 144 19.89 1.21 -12.89
N VAL A 145 20.95 1.09 -12.08
CA VAL A 145 21.60 2.22 -11.43
C VAL A 145 22.98 2.37 -12.06
N LEU A 146 23.24 3.53 -12.68
CA LEU A 146 24.56 3.84 -13.24
C LEU A 146 25.53 4.18 -12.11
N ASP A 147 26.80 3.83 -12.30
CA ASP A 147 27.84 4.19 -11.35
C ASP A 147 28.01 5.70 -11.27
N PRO A 148 27.89 6.31 -10.07
CA PRO A 148 27.94 7.76 -9.94
C PRO A 148 29.36 8.27 -10.10
N ARG A 149 29.52 9.34 -10.89
CA ARG A 149 30.78 10.10 -10.95
C ARG A 149 30.86 11.03 -9.74
N LYS A 150 31.56 10.57 -8.69
CA LYS A 150 31.75 11.31 -7.43
C LYS A 150 32.63 12.54 -7.64
N GLY A 151 32.27 13.67 -7.02
CA GLY A 151 33.03 14.91 -7.06
C GLY A 151 32.18 16.14 -6.77
N LEU A 152 32.85 17.28 -6.58
CA LEU A 152 32.20 18.58 -6.53
C LEU A 152 32.08 19.13 -7.95
N TRP A 153 30.86 19.41 -8.39
CA TRP A 153 30.58 19.91 -9.74
C TRP A 153 30.41 21.43 -9.70
N ASN A 154 31.32 22.16 -10.35
CA ASN A 154 31.26 23.63 -10.47
C ASN A 154 30.53 24.09 -11.75
N SER A 155 30.03 23.15 -12.55
CA SER A 155 29.25 23.39 -13.78
C SER A 155 27.78 23.01 -13.57
N TYR A 156 26.91 23.53 -14.44
CA TYR A 156 25.50 23.17 -14.42
C TYR A 156 25.29 21.66 -14.68
N VAL A 157 24.53 21.01 -13.80
CA VAL A 157 24.13 19.61 -13.94
C VAL A 157 22.68 19.57 -14.43
N LEU A 158 22.48 18.99 -15.61
CA LEU A 158 21.16 18.79 -16.21
C LEU A 158 20.60 17.44 -15.77
N VAL A 159 19.44 17.45 -15.10
CA VAL A 159 18.73 16.24 -14.67
C VAL A 159 17.54 16.02 -15.60
N MET A 160 17.56 14.91 -16.34
CA MET A 160 16.45 14.45 -17.17
C MET A 160 15.81 13.25 -16.49
N ASP A 161 14.48 13.29 -16.33
CA ASP A 161 13.70 12.22 -15.70
C ASP A 161 12.48 11.86 -16.56
N PHE A 162 12.10 10.59 -16.55
CA PHE A 162 10.91 10.12 -17.23
C PHE A 162 9.67 10.42 -16.38
N ASN A 163 8.64 10.98 -17.01
CA ASN A 163 7.34 11.14 -16.37
C ASN A 163 6.66 9.79 -16.22
N SER A 164 6.85 9.14 -15.06
CA SER A 164 6.26 7.84 -14.76
C SER A 164 6.73 6.74 -15.73
N LEU A 165 8.00 6.34 -15.60
CA LEU A 165 8.66 5.31 -16.43
C LEU A 165 7.85 4.02 -16.54
N TYR A 166 7.61 3.29 -15.43
CA TYR A 166 6.91 2.00 -15.48
C TYR A 166 5.47 2.09 -16.03
N PRO A 167 4.61 3.04 -15.58
CA PRO A 167 3.31 3.24 -16.19
C PRO A 167 3.36 3.49 -17.71
N SER A 168 4.39 4.19 -18.20
CA SER A 168 4.54 4.48 -19.63
C SER A 168 4.95 3.24 -20.41
N ILE A 169 5.89 2.45 -19.89
CA ILE A 169 6.30 1.17 -20.48
C ILE A 169 5.11 0.21 -20.59
N ILE A 170 4.28 0.12 -19.55
CA ILE A 170 3.10 -0.75 -19.54
C ILE A 170 2.09 -0.35 -20.63
N GLN A 171 1.88 0.96 -20.82
CA GLN A 171 0.96 1.47 -21.84
C GLN A 171 1.51 1.29 -23.26
N GLU A 172 2.80 1.61 -23.46
CA GLU A 172 3.46 1.57 -24.78
C GLU A 172 3.51 0.15 -25.35
N TYR A 173 3.90 -0.82 -24.52
CA TYR A 173 4.05 -2.20 -24.94
C TYR A 173 2.81 -3.06 -24.66
N ASN A 174 1.68 -2.44 -24.33
CA ASN A 174 0.40 -3.09 -24.02
C ASN A 174 0.56 -4.29 -23.06
N ILE A 175 1.37 -4.11 -22.01
CA ILE A 175 1.71 -5.17 -21.03
C ILE A 175 0.49 -5.42 -20.13
N ASP A 176 -0.13 -6.58 -20.26
CA ASP A 176 -1.31 -6.97 -19.50
C ASP A 176 -1.36 -8.48 -19.28
N PHE A 177 -2.18 -8.91 -18.32
CA PHE A 177 -2.44 -10.32 -18.08
C PHE A 177 -3.20 -11.00 -19.22
N THR A 178 -3.90 -10.26 -20.08
CA THR A 178 -4.62 -10.80 -21.24
C THR A 178 -3.83 -10.75 -22.55
N THR A 179 -2.72 -10.01 -22.59
CA THR A 179 -1.98 -9.72 -23.83
C THR A 179 -0.65 -10.46 -23.91
N ILE A 180 -0.19 -11.03 -22.79
CA ILE A 180 1.05 -11.79 -22.70
C ILE A 180 0.70 -13.25 -22.41
N ASP A 181 0.97 -14.13 -23.36
CA ASP A 181 0.75 -15.57 -23.22
C ASP A 181 1.83 -16.22 -22.36
N LYS A 182 1.41 -16.81 -21.24
CA LYS A 182 2.31 -17.47 -20.28
C LYS A 182 2.75 -18.86 -20.73
N SER A 183 2.11 -19.44 -21.75
CA SER A 183 2.40 -20.78 -22.26
C SER A 183 3.76 -20.90 -22.97
N GLU A 184 4.34 -19.78 -23.38
CA GLU A 184 5.70 -19.72 -23.93
C GLU A 184 6.76 -19.52 -22.83
N VAL A 185 6.34 -19.37 -21.58
CA VAL A 185 7.21 -19.18 -20.41
C VAL A 185 7.42 -20.54 -19.76
N GLY A 186 8.47 -21.25 -20.16
CA GLY A 186 9.01 -22.38 -19.39
C GLY A 186 9.51 -21.93 -18.01
N GLU A 187 10.40 -22.68 -17.36
CA GLU A 187 11.17 -22.20 -16.19
C GLU A 187 12.16 -21.08 -16.58
N ILE A 188 11.69 -20.06 -17.29
CA ILE A 188 12.47 -18.95 -17.81
C ILE A 188 12.20 -17.75 -16.92
N ASP A 189 13.31 -17.14 -16.50
CA ASP A 189 13.42 -15.92 -15.73
C ASP A 189 12.37 -14.88 -16.20
N PRO A 190 11.53 -14.31 -15.31
CA PRO A 190 10.54 -13.27 -15.65
C PRO A 190 11.12 -11.99 -16.29
N LEU A 191 12.43 -11.97 -16.51
CA LEU A 191 13.23 -10.88 -17.04
C LEU A 191 13.38 -10.85 -18.56
N VAL A 192 12.84 -11.81 -19.30
CA VAL A 192 12.96 -11.75 -20.76
C VAL A 192 11.92 -10.79 -21.35
N PHE A 193 12.13 -9.51 -21.11
CA PHE A 193 11.46 -8.41 -21.81
C PHE A 193 12.52 -7.50 -22.44
N VAL A 194 12.44 -7.42 -23.78
CA VAL A 194 13.02 -6.40 -24.68
C VAL A 194 14.52 -6.50 -25.01
N GLN A 195 14.83 -7.33 -26.01
CA GLN A 195 15.79 -6.99 -27.07
C GLN A 195 15.41 -7.78 -28.31
N ALA A 196 14.90 -7.14 -29.36
CA ALA A 196 14.56 -7.85 -30.59
C ALA A 196 15.74 -8.70 -31.09
N GLY A 197 15.66 -10.03 -30.96
CA GLY A 197 16.51 -10.93 -31.74
C GLY A 197 17.24 -12.12 -31.10
N GLU A 198 16.97 -12.58 -29.87
CA GLU A 198 17.58 -13.85 -29.38
C GLU A 198 16.61 -14.74 -28.58
N GLU A 199 16.79 -16.06 -28.71
CA GLU A 199 15.89 -17.14 -28.24
C GLU A 199 15.60 -17.09 -26.73
N GLY A 200 14.32 -17.23 -26.35
CA GLY A 200 13.84 -17.25 -24.97
C GLY A 200 12.92 -16.08 -24.57
N GLN A 201 12.48 -15.26 -25.52
CA GLN A 201 11.73 -14.02 -25.31
C GLN A 201 10.21 -14.18 -25.26
N LEU A 202 9.57 -13.43 -24.34
CA LEU A 202 8.15 -13.15 -24.38
C LEU A 202 7.83 -12.27 -25.59
N ALA A 203 6.99 -12.79 -26.49
CA ALA A 203 6.47 -12.01 -27.60
C ALA A 203 5.57 -10.88 -27.07
N LEU A 204 5.94 -9.63 -27.37
CA LEU A 204 5.06 -8.50 -27.11
C LEU A 204 3.84 -8.57 -28.05
N PRO A 205 2.65 -8.16 -27.58
CA PRO A 205 1.50 -8.08 -28.46
C PRO A 205 1.80 -7.14 -29.63
N GLY A 206 1.39 -7.53 -30.84
CA GLY A 206 1.50 -6.67 -32.02
C GLY A 206 0.71 -5.37 -31.84
N SER A 207 1.11 -4.31 -32.56
CA SER A 207 0.49 -2.97 -32.49
C SER A 207 -1.03 -2.97 -32.75
N GLU A 208 -1.54 -3.98 -33.46
CA GLU A 208 -2.97 -4.13 -33.77
C GLU A 208 -3.78 -4.85 -32.67
N ALA A 209 -3.12 -5.38 -31.65
CA ALA A 209 -3.81 -6.06 -30.56
C ALA A 209 -4.67 -5.07 -29.75
N PRO A 210 -5.87 -5.48 -29.30
CA PRO A 210 -6.71 -4.63 -28.46
C PRO A 210 -5.99 -4.28 -27.15
N GLN A 211 -6.20 -3.04 -26.69
CA GLN A 211 -5.57 -2.57 -25.47
C GLN A 211 -6.07 -3.35 -24.24
N GLY A 212 -5.14 -3.92 -23.48
CA GLY A 212 -5.41 -4.66 -22.25
C GLY A 212 -6.08 -3.81 -21.16
N VAL A 213 -6.61 -4.49 -20.15
CA VAL A 213 -7.30 -3.86 -19.02
C VAL A 213 -6.33 -3.04 -18.17
N LEU A 214 -5.14 -3.57 -17.88
CA LEU A 214 -4.15 -2.89 -17.05
C LEU A 214 -3.66 -1.56 -17.70
N PRO A 215 -3.22 -1.52 -18.97
CA PRO A 215 -2.88 -0.27 -19.65
C PRO A 215 -4.01 0.77 -19.61
N ARG A 216 -5.27 0.37 -19.78
CA ARG A 216 -6.43 1.28 -19.73
C ARG A 216 -6.64 1.89 -18.34
N ILE A 217 -6.52 1.09 -17.28
CA ILE A 217 -6.64 1.57 -15.89
C ILE A 217 -5.50 2.54 -15.59
N ILE A 218 -4.27 2.19 -15.95
CA ILE A 218 -3.09 3.05 -15.74
C ILE A 218 -3.24 4.36 -16.51
N ALA A 219 -3.66 4.33 -17.77
CA ALA A 219 -3.92 5.52 -18.57
C ALA A 219 -4.95 6.44 -17.89
N THR A 220 -6.00 5.87 -17.32
CA THR A 220 -7.02 6.61 -16.57
C THR A 220 -6.41 7.31 -15.34
N LEU A 221 -5.58 6.61 -14.55
CA LEU A 221 -4.92 7.18 -13.37
C LEU A 221 -3.93 8.30 -13.74
N VAL A 222 -3.13 8.09 -14.79
CA VAL A 222 -2.16 9.07 -15.30
C VAL A 222 -2.89 10.32 -15.81
N ASN A 223 -3.99 10.15 -16.55
CA ASN A 223 -4.78 11.27 -17.07
C ASN A 223 -5.45 12.07 -15.95
N ARG A 224 -6.03 11.39 -14.95
CA ARG A 224 -6.58 12.06 -13.75
C ARG A 224 -5.49 12.83 -12.98
N ARG A 225 -4.29 12.25 -12.85
CA ARG A 225 -3.15 12.96 -12.25
C ARG A 225 -2.75 14.21 -13.03
N LYS A 226 -2.72 14.14 -14.37
CA LYS A 226 -2.44 15.31 -15.22
C LYS A 226 -3.47 16.42 -15.02
N GLN A 227 -4.76 16.07 -14.94
CA GLN A 227 -5.83 17.03 -14.65
C GLN A 227 -5.62 17.72 -13.30
N VAL A 228 -5.38 16.96 -12.22
CA VAL A 228 -5.11 17.53 -10.89
C VAL A 228 -3.87 18.43 -10.90
N LYS A 229 -2.77 18.00 -11.55
CA LYS A 229 -1.58 18.84 -11.70
C LYS A 229 -1.84 20.11 -12.51
N SER A 230 -2.80 20.09 -13.43
CA SER A 230 -3.21 21.29 -14.17
C SER A 230 -3.94 22.27 -13.25
N LEU A 231 -4.83 21.78 -12.37
CA LEU A 231 -5.52 22.61 -11.38
C LEU A 231 -4.52 23.27 -10.42
N MET A 232 -3.46 22.56 -10.03
CA MET A 232 -2.40 23.11 -9.17
C MET A 232 -1.60 24.28 -9.79
N LYS A 233 -1.72 24.51 -11.10
CA LYS A 233 -1.07 25.67 -11.76
C LYS A 233 -1.89 26.96 -11.61
N ASP A 234 -3.15 26.85 -11.19
CA ASP A 234 -4.00 28.00 -10.95
C ASP A 234 -3.48 28.81 -9.76
N ARG A 235 -3.18 30.09 -10.00
CA ARG A 235 -2.64 31.01 -8.99
C ARG A 235 -3.71 31.55 -8.04
N SER A 236 -4.99 31.34 -8.35
CA SER A 236 -6.12 31.83 -7.55
C SER A 236 -6.58 30.86 -6.45
N ALA A 237 -6.03 29.65 -6.42
CA ALA A 237 -6.47 28.59 -5.52
C ALA A 237 -6.11 28.86 -4.04
N ALA A 238 -7.03 28.53 -3.14
CA ALA A 238 -6.79 28.62 -1.70
C ALA A 238 -5.73 27.59 -1.24
N ALA A 239 -5.00 27.90 -0.17
CA ALA A 239 -3.94 27.04 0.36
C ALA A 239 -4.44 25.61 0.71
N ALA A 240 -5.61 25.49 1.33
CA ALA A 240 -6.23 24.19 1.63
C ALA A 240 -6.57 23.39 0.35
N GLN A 241 -6.92 24.08 -0.73
CA GLN A 241 -7.28 23.46 -2.00
C GLN A 241 -6.03 22.96 -2.74
N LEU A 242 -4.95 23.75 -2.73
CA LEU A 242 -3.64 23.34 -3.24
C LEU A 242 -3.12 22.09 -2.51
N LEU A 243 -3.29 22.03 -1.18
CA LEU A 243 -2.91 20.88 -0.39
C LEU A 243 -3.75 19.65 -0.70
N GLN A 244 -5.08 19.80 -0.83
CA GLN A 244 -5.94 18.71 -1.26
C GLN A 244 -5.55 18.17 -2.64
N TRP A 245 -5.18 19.05 -3.58
CA TRP A 245 -4.70 18.63 -4.90
C TRP A 245 -3.33 17.96 -4.84
N ASP A 246 -2.43 18.40 -3.97
CA ASP A 246 -1.15 17.73 -3.77
C ASP A 246 -1.34 16.32 -3.19
N ILE A 247 -2.22 16.15 -2.20
CA ILE A 247 -2.60 14.83 -1.67
C ILE A 247 -3.17 13.96 -2.79
N LYS A 248 -4.08 14.49 -3.61
CA LYS A 248 -4.68 13.76 -4.74
C LYS A 248 -3.65 13.33 -5.79
N GLN A 249 -2.73 14.21 -6.19
CA GLN A 249 -1.73 13.85 -7.20
C GLN A 249 -0.73 12.82 -6.67
N LYS A 250 -0.37 12.88 -5.37
CA LYS A 250 0.46 11.87 -4.69
C LYS A 250 -0.25 10.52 -4.67
N ALA A 251 -1.54 10.50 -4.32
CA ALA A 251 -2.35 9.28 -4.32
C ALA A 251 -2.37 8.63 -5.72
N TYR A 252 -2.68 9.40 -6.78
CA TYR A 252 -2.65 8.86 -8.15
C TYR A 252 -1.27 8.34 -8.57
N LYS A 253 -0.19 9.04 -8.17
CA LYS A 253 1.19 8.60 -8.45
C LYS A 253 1.47 7.27 -7.76
N LEU A 254 1.14 7.15 -6.48
CA LEU A 254 1.39 5.95 -5.69
C LEU A 254 0.58 4.77 -6.26
N THR A 255 -0.72 4.95 -6.48
CA THR A 255 -1.59 3.91 -7.05
C THR A 255 -1.07 3.44 -8.41
N ALA A 256 -0.77 4.35 -9.33
CA ALA A 256 -0.26 3.98 -10.66
C ALA A 256 1.09 3.23 -10.58
N ASN A 257 1.98 3.60 -9.66
CA ASN A 257 3.26 2.92 -9.49
C ASN A 257 3.13 1.54 -8.80
N THR A 258 2.10 1.34 -7.97
CA THR A 258 1.83 0.05 -7.33
C THR A 258 1.16 -0.96 -8.25
N LEU A 259 0.46 -0.49 -9.29
CA LEU A 259 -0.15 -1.34 -10.30
C LEU A 259 0.94 -1.87 -11.24
N ARG A 260 1.57 -2.96 -10.82
CA ARG A 260 2.49 -3.77 -11.62
C ARG A 260 1.97 -5.19 -11.68
N ILE A 261 2.36 -5.93 -12.72
CA ILE A 261 2.19 -7.38 -12.73
C ILE A 261 3.10 -7.94 -11.63
N SER A 262 2.53 -8.20 -10.46
CA SER A 262 3.23 -8.90 -9.38
C SER A 262 3.11 -10.40 -9.62
N SER A 263 4.24 -11.10 -9.57
CA SER A 263 4.29 -12.57 -9.64
C SER A 263 3.44 -13.26 -8.56
N GLU A 264 3.11 -12.58 -7.46
CA GLU A 264 2.27 -13.11 -6.38
C GLU A 264 0.78 -13.26 -6.74
N PHE A 265 0.29 -12.52 -7.75
CA PHE A 265 -1.08 -12.72 -8.26
C PHE A 265 -1.17 -13.81 -9.35
N ALA A 266 -0.03 -14.31 -9.84
CA ALA A 266 0.00 -15.37 -10.84
C ALA A 266 -0.22 -16.77 -10.26
N THR A 267 -0.32 -16.92 -8.93
CA THR A 267 -0.54 -18.20 -8.25
C THR A 267 -2.00 -18.53 -7.99
N THR A 268 -2.94 -17.61 -8.27
CA THR A 268 -4.35 -17.98 -8.35
C THR A 268 -4.55 -18.71 -9.67
N THR A 269 -4.32 -20.02 -9.65
CA THR A 269 -4.90 -20.91 -10.64
C THR A 269 -6.39 -20.58 -10.74
N PRO A 270 -6.94 -20.34 -11.95
CA PRO A 270 -8.39 -20.32 -12.08
C PRO A 270 -8.93 -21.64 -11.51
N PRO A 271 -10.05 -21.63 -10.78
CA PRO A 271 -10.65 -22.87 -10.33
C PRO A 271 -10.79 -23.77 -11.56
N GLN A 272 -10.10 -24.91 -11.55
CA GLN A 272 -10.28 -25.96 -12.54
C GLN A 272 -11.78 -26.18 -12.65
N ASN A 273 -12.33 -25.92 -13.85
CA ASN A 273 -13.72 -26.20 -14.16
C ASN A 273 -13.98 -27.65 -13.75
N GLY A 274 -14.68 -27.83 -12.64
CA GLY A 274 -15.24 -29.11 -12.27
C GLY A 274 -16.11 -29.55 -13.43
N GLY A 275 -15.69 -30.60 -14.12
CA GLY A 275 -16.43 -31.17 -15.22
C GLY A 275 -17.82 -31.56 -14.73
N TYR A 276 -18.82 -30.80 -15.16
CA TYR A 276 -20.19 -31.29 -15.18
C TYR A 276 -20.28 -32.26 -16.37
N SER A 277 -20.05 -33.55 -16.09
CA SER A 277 -20.52 -34.61 -16.97
C SER A 277 -22.04 -34.56 -16.97
N ILE A 278 -22.58 -34.19 -18.13
CA ILE A 278 -23.99 -34.36 -18.46
C ILE A 278 -24.15 -35.85 -18.76
N ASN A 279 -24.76 -36.59 -17.84
CA ASN A 279 -25.48 -37.82 -18.13
C ASN A 279 -26.96 -37.55 -17.85
#